data_AF-A0A2D5ZGT2-F1
#
_entry.id   AF-A0A2D5ZGT2-F1
#
_cell.length_a   1.000
_cell.length_b   1.000
_cell.length_c   1.000
_cell.angle_alpha   90.00
_cell.angle_beta   90.00
_cell.angle_gamma   90.00
#
_symmetry.space_group_name_H-M   'P 1'
#
loop_
_entity.id
_entity.type
_entity.pdbx_description
1 polymer ?
#
loop_
_entity_poly.entity_id
_entity_poly.type
_entity_poly.pdbx_seq_one_letter_code
_entity_poly.pdbx_strand_id
1 'polypeptide(L)'
;MFWADDIVDQIEERFAKEIREGTPLIIRDEKTLSGRVHIGSARGIVLHGLIGQILTERGTANVNMFELNDNDPMDGLPVYVDQKKFEPHMGKPLFAVPGISDSDENFSTGFGQELIAAMEPMGIPIQWYHPRPLYAEGKFNEVIKEALEGAKRIREIYLEVSGGGKPDDWFPLNVICPTCGKMGTTKVTGWDGKEVTFECKEKYVEWAEGCGYTGSMSPFDGKAKLPWKVEWAAKWKVLGVDIEGAGKDHYASGGSREVAALISKDVFNYPVPFDIPYEFFN
;
A
#
# COMPACT_ATOMS: atom_id res chain seq x y z
N MET A 1 -19.56 5.34 28.09
CA MET A 1 -19.10 4.60 26.91
C MET A 1 -17.79 5.23 26.50
N PHE A 2 -16.72 4.44 26.39
CA PHE A 2 -15.42 4.96 25.94
C PHE A 2 -15.45 5.05 24.40
N TRP A 3 -14.72 5.98 23.80
CA TRP A 3 -14.78 6.21 22.34
C TRP A 3 -14.52 4.94 21.50
N ALA A 4 -13.73 4.00 22.02
CA ALA A 4 -13.44 2.74 21.34
C ALA A 4 -14.64 1.78 21.36
N ASP A 5 -15.45 1.79 22.43
CA ASP A 5 -16.70 1.04 22.48
C ASP A 5 -17.69 1.54 21.42
N ASP A 6 -17.84 2.87 21.30
CA ASP A 6 -18.73 3.49 20.31
C ASP A 6 -18.33 3.12 18.87
N ILE A 7 -17.03 3.00 18.59
CA ILE A 7 -16.52 2.56 17.29
C ILE A 7 -16.83 1.08 17.06
N VAL A 8 -16.63 0.23 18.07
CA VAL A 8 -16.92 -1.20 17.96
C VAL A 8 -18.42 -1.45 17.78
N ASP A 9 -19.29 -0.70 18.47
CA ASP A 9 -20.75 -0.78 18.28
C ASP A 9 -21.12 -0.52 16.81
N GLN A 10 -20.51 0.49 16.18
CA GLN A 10 -20.73 0.80 14.76
C GLN A 10 -20.18 -0.28 13.81
N ILE A 11 -19.03 -0.86 14.15
CA ILE A 11 -18.45 -1.99 13.41
C ILE A 11 -19.39 -3.20 13.48
N GLU A 12 -19.87 -3.55 14.67
CA GLU A 12 -20.76 -4.69 14.89
C GLU A 12 -22.12 -4.49 14.19
N GLU A 13 -22.64 -3.26 14.18
CA GLU A 13 -23.84 -2.92 13.41
C GLU A 13 -23.60 -3.08 11.90
N ARG A 14 -22.50 -2.53 11.40
CA ARG A 14 -22.17 -2.55 9.96
C ARG A 14 -21.93 -3.96 9.44
N PHE A 15 -21.20 -4.78 10.19
CA PHE A 15 -20.79 -6.13 9.80
C PHE A 15 -21.63 -7.22 10.50
N ALA A 16 -22.86 -6.87 10.91
CA ALA A 16 -23.73 -7.80 11.63
C ALA A 16 -24.01 -9.10 10.85
N LYS A 17 -23.93 -9.07 9.53
CA LYS A 17 -24.12 -10.27 8.70
C LYS A 17 -22.89 -11.18 8.79
N GLU A 18 -21.71 -10.64 8.54
CA GLU A 18 -20.42 -11.34 8.56
C GLU A 18 -20.19 -11.97 9.93
N ILE A 19 -20.50 -11.22 10.99
CA ILE A 19 -20.42 -11.69 12.39
C ILE A 19 -21.38 -12.85 12.64
N ARG A 20 -22.64 -12.78 12.20
CA ARG A 20 -23.61 -13.88 12.34
C ARG A 20 -23.20 -15.13 11.56
N GLU A 21 -22.52 -14.95 10.43
CA GLU A 21 -21.99 -16.04 9.60
C GLU A 21 -20.68 -16.62 10.17
N GLY A 22 -20.11 -16.01 11.21
CA GLY A 22 -18.85 -16.43 11.83
C GLY A 22 -17.62 -16.10 10.98
N THR A 23 -17.75 -15.18 10.02
CA THR A 23 -16.63 -14.72 9.19
C THR A 23 -15.77 -13.77 10.02
N PRO A 24 -14.46 -14.06 10.19
CA PRO A 24 -13.57 -13.14 10.89
C PRO A 24 -13.44 -11.81 10.15
N LEU A 25 -13.56 -10.69 10.87
CA LEU A 25 -13.32 -9.36 10.30
C LEU A 25 -11.83 -9.10 10.10
N ILE A 26 -11.46 -8.58 8.94
CA ILE A 26 -10.06 -8.25 8.63
C ILE A 26 -9.77 -6.79 8.93
N ILE A 27 -8.90 -6.57 9.92
CA ILE A 27 -8.37 -5.27 10.31
C ILE A 27 -6.98 -5.11 9.71
N ARG A 28 -6.73 -4.03 8.97
CA ARG A 28 -5.47 -3.84 8.24
C ARG A 28 -4.90 -2.44 8.42
N ASP A 29 -3.57 -2.36 8.44
CA ASP A 29 -2.77 -1.13 8.36
C ASP A 29 -1.42 -1.43 7.67
N GLU A 30 -0.65 -0.41 7.33
CA GLU A 30 0.66 -0.56 6.68
C GLU A 30 1.70 0.51 7.03
N LYS A 31 2.96 0.17 6.78
CA LYS A 31 4.02 1.16 6.68
C LYS A 31 5.04 0.82 5.61
N THR A 32 5.33 1.80 4.74
CA THR A 32 6.50 1.75 3.86
C THR A 32 7.79 1.84 4.67
N LEU A 33 8.65 0.84 4.52
CA LEU A 33 9.89 0.68 5.28
C LEU A 33 11.08 1.34 4.55
N SER A 34 10.97 2.63 4.27
CA SER A 34 12.02 3.45 3.64
C SER A 34 12.95 4.13 4.66
N GLY A 35 12.73 3.91 5.95
CA GLY A 35 13.47 4.50 7.05
C GLY A 35 12.95 4.02 8.40
N ARG A 36 13.51 4.55 9.49
CA ARG A 36 13.07 4.24 10.85
C ARG A 36 11.62 4.68 11.04
N VAL A 37 10.83 3.78 11.58
CA VAL A 37 9.41 4.01 11.82
C VAL A 37 9.25 4.83 13.11
N HIS A 38 8.70 6.04 12.99
CA HIS A 38 8.48 6.93 14.13
C HIS A 38 7.20 6.57 14.90
N ILE A 39 7.09 7.06 16.14
CA ILE A 39 5.97 6.80 17.06
C ILE A 39 4.58 7.13 16.46
N GLY A 40 4.51 8.13 15.59
CA GLY A 40 3.30 8.45 14.80
C GLY A 40 2.70 7.26 14.06
N SER A 41 3.54 6.37 13.50
CA SER A 41 3.07 5.17 12.80
C SER A 41 2.58 4.10 13.77
N ALA A 42 3.20 4.00 14.96
CA ALA A 42 2.75 3.08 16.01
C ALA A 42 1.35 3.42 16.53
N ARG A 43 0.87 4.67 16.35
CA ARG A 43 -0.50 5.06 16.71
C ARG A 43 -1.55 4.20 16.00
N GLY A 44 -1.40 4.02 14.68
CA GLY A 44 -2.33 3.22 13.88
C GLY A 44 -2.40 1.80 14.42
N ILE A 45 -1.24 1.15 14.54
CA ILE A 45 -1.08 -0.20 15.10
C ILE A 45 -1.80 -0.36 16.44
N VAL A 46 -1.62 0.58 17.37
CA VAL A 46 -2.25 0.52 18.70
C VAL A 46 -3.76 0.71 18.62
N LEU A 47 -4.24 1.64 17.79
CA LEU A 47 -5.67 1.90 17.63
C LEU A 47 -6.38 0.70 17.00
N HIS A 48 -5.85 0.15 15.91
CA HIS A 48 -6.39 -1.06 15.29
C HIS A 48 -6.33 -2.26 16.24
N GLY A 49 -5.22 -2.42 16.96
CA GLY A 49 -5.06 -3.45 17.98
C GLY A 49 -6.08 -3.35 19.11
N LEU A 50 -6.36 -2.14 19.61
CA LEU A 50 -7.38 -1.91 20.64
C LEU A 50 -8.78 -2.27 20.14
N ILE A 51 -9.13 -1.90 18.91
CA ILE A 51 -10.41 -2.26 18.29
C ILE A 51 -10.52 -3.80 18.14
N GLY A 52 -9.48 -4.46 17.63
CA GLY A 52 -9.45 -5.92 17.52
C GLY A 52 -9.54 -6.62 18.89
N GLN A 53 -8.93 -6.06 19.93
CA GLN A 53 -9.04 -6.59 21.28
C GLN A 53 -10.48 -6.50 21.81
N ILE A 54 -11.14 -5.34 21.69
CA ILE A 54 -12.52 -5.17 22.16
C ILE A 54 -13.47 -6.09 21.39
N LEU A 55 -13.31 -6.22 20.06
CA LEU A 55 -14.07 -7.16 19.25
C LEU A 55 -13.90 -8.60 19.76
N THR A 56 -12.66 -9.01 20.07
CA THR A 56 -12.36 -10.34 20.61
C THR A 56 -13.01 -10.58 21.96
N GLU A 57 -12.93 -9.59 22.87
CA GLU A 57 -13.55 -9.65 24.21
C GLU A 57 -15.08 -9.75 24.13
N ARG A 58 -15.69 -9.21 23.06
CA ARG A 58 -17.12 -9.30 22.77
C ARG A 58 -17.53 -10.54 21.97
N GLY A 59 -16.57 -11.40 21.61
CA GLY A 59 -16.82 -12.65 20.89
C GLY A 59 -16.91 -12.51 19.36
N THR A 60 -16.50 -11.36 18.81
CA THR A 60 -16.41 -11.13 17.37
C THR A 60 -15.04 -11.55 16.85
N ALA A 61 -15.02 -12.59 16.00
CA ALA A 61 -13.79 -13.08 15.38
C ALA A 61 -13.18 -12.00 14.48
N ASN A 62 -11.86 -11.78 14.59
CA ASN A 62 -11.13 -10.81 13.80
C ASN A 62 -9.66 -11.20 13.62
N VAL A 63 -9.00 -10.61 12.63
CA VAL A 63 -7.56 -10.74 12.38
C VAL A 63 -6.98 -9.35 12.18
N ASN A 64 -5.97 -8.99 12.97
CA ASN A 64 -5.19 -7.77 12.77
C ASN A 64 -3.97 -8.08 11.90
N MET A 65 -3.90 -7.45 10.72
CA MET A 65 -2.80 -7.59 9.79
C MET A 65 -2.03 -6.27 9.67
N PHE A 66 -0.70 -6.35 9.62
CA PHE A 66 0.14 -5.16 9.37
C PHE A 66 1.13 -5.42 8.25
N GLU A 67 1.10 -4.56 7.23
CA GLU A 67 2.00 -4.66 6.09
C GLU A 67 3.34 -3.96 6.35
N LEU A 68 4.42 -4.73 6.19
CA LEU A 68 5.79 -4.27 6.10
C LEU A 68 6.09 -3.99 4.62
N ASN A 69 5.70 -2.81 4.13
CA ASN A 69 5.75 -2.50 2.71
C ASN A 69 7.18 -2.20 2.25
N ASP A 70 7.72 -3.11 1.45
CA ASP A 70 9.03 -3.09 0.80
C ASP A 70 8.92 -3.03 -0.74
N ASN A 71 7.72 -2.84 -1.28
CA ASN A 71 7.44 -2.91 -2.71
C ASN A 71 7.43 -1.53 -3.37
N ASP A 72 7.33 -0.45 -2.59
CA ASP A 72 7.44 0.91 -3.10
C ASP A 72 8.84 1.20 -3.69
N PRO A 73 8.94 2.08 -4.70
CA PRO A 73 10.23 2.53 -5.19
C PRO A 73 10.97 3.30 -4.09
N MET A 74 12.29 3.13 -4.04
CA MET A 74 13.16 4.03 -3.30
C MET A 74 13.13 5.43 -3.93
N ASP A 75 12.34 6.33 -3.34
CA ASP A 75 12.12 7.70 -3.81
C ASP A 75 12.80 8.77 -2.92
N GLY A 76 13.39 8.33 -1.81
CA GLY A 76 14.21 9.13 -0.92
C GLY A 76 15.18 8.27 -0.13
N LEU A 77 16.16 8.93 0.50
CA LEU A 77 17.17 8.28 1.33
C LEU A 77 17.22 8.93 2.71
N PRO A 78 17.14 8.15 3.81
CA PRO A 78 17.38 8.69 5.13
C PRO A 78 18.79 9.25 5.26
N VAL A 79 18.93 10.41 5.89
CA VAL A 79 20.24 11.10 6.03
C VAL A 79 21.30 10.30 6.79
N TYR A 80 20.88 9.31 7.57
CA TYR A 80 21.75 8.47 8.39
C TYR A 80 22.22 7.19 7.70
N VAL A 81 21.82 6.93 6.45
CA VAL A 81 22.35 5.81 5.66
C VAL A 81 23.47 6.27 4.71
N ASP A 82 24.31 5.34 4.25
CA ASP A 82 25.38 5.63 3.30
C ASP A 82 24.81 6.04 1.94
N GLN A 83 24.78 7.35 1.69
CA GLN A 83 24.22 7.92 0.46
C GLN A 83 24.89 7.35 -0.79
N LYS A 84 26.22 7.22 -0.80
CA LYS A 84 26.97 6.73 -1.97
C LYS A 84 26.65 5.27 -2.28
N LYS A 85 26.42 4.46 -1.25
CA LYS A 85 26.02 3.05 -1.40
C LYS A 85 24.64 2.94 -2.06
N PHE A 86 23.69 3.81 -1.71
CA PHE A 86 22.28 3.62 -2.07
C PHE A 86 21.76 4.52 -3.20
N GLU A 87 22.37 5.68 -3.47
CA GLU A 87 22.03 6.56 -4.61
C GLU A 87 21.91 5.80 -5.95
N PRO A 88 22.78 4.83 -6.31
CA PRO A 88 22.63 4.07 -7.55
C PRO A 88 21.36 3.20 -7.63
N HIS A 89 20.67 2.99 -6.50
CA HIS A 89 19.49 2.14 -6.39
C HIS A 89 18.17 2.93 -6.40
N MET A 90 18.20 4.26 -6.43
CA MET A 90 17.01 5.10 -6.51
C MET A 90 16.08 4.64 -7.65
N GLY A 91 14.78 4.53 -7.34
CA GLY A 91 13.74 4.04 -8.26
C GLY A 91 13.59 2.53 -8.34
N LYS A 92 14.48 1.73 -7.75
CA LYS A 92 14.22 0.29 -7.57
C LYS A 92 13.20 0.08 -6.44
N PRO A 93 12.38 -0.99 -6.50
CA PRO A 93 11.61 -1.42 -5.33
C PRO A 93 12.52 -1.64 -4.13
N LEU A 94 12.09 -1.27 -2.91
CA LEU A 94 12.93 -1.37 -1.71
C LEU A 94 13.43 -2.80 -1.45
N PHE A 95 12.61 -3.83 -1.74
CA PHE A 95 13.01 -5.24 -1.63
C PHE A 95 14.18 -5.62 -2.55
N ALA A 96 14.43 -4.84 -3.61
CA ALA A 96 15.51 -5.07 -4.58
C ALA A 96 16.75 -4.21 -4.30
N VAL A 97 16.72 -3.40 -3.23
CA VAL A 97 17.86 -2.60 -2.79
C VAL A 97 18.65 -3.40 -1.74
N PRO A 98 20.01 -3.42 -1.82
CA PRO A 98 20.83 -4.14 -0.84
C PRO A 98 20.54 -3.74 0.60
N GLY A 99 20.79 -4.69 1.51
CA GLY A 99 20.70 -4.49 2.95
C GLY A 99 21.55 -3.34 3.48
N ILE A 100 21.10 -2.73 4.58
CA ILE A 100 21.87 -1.70 5.30
C ILE A 100 23.05 -2.38 6.00
N SER A 101 22.78 -3.46 6.74
CA SER A 101 23.76 -4.36 7.31
C SER A 101 23.96 -5.61 6.45
N ASP A 102 25.05 -6.34 6.69
CA ASP A 102 25.35 -7.60 5.97
C ASP A 102 24.35 -8.72 6.28
N SER A 103 23.60 -8.61 7.39
CA SER A 103 22.55 -9.55 7.79
C SER A 103 21.18 -9.22 7.22
N ASP A 104 20.99 -8.04 6.65
CA ASP A 104 19.71 -7.62 6.08
C ASP A 104 19.53 -8.23 4.68
N GLU A 105 18.36 -8.83 4.42
CA GLU A 105 18.02 -9.34 3.08
C GLU A 105 17.93 -8.19 2.07
N ASN A 106 17.33 -7.07 2.48
CA ASN A 106 17.17 -5.87 1.66
C ASN A 106 17.13 -4.61 2.52
N PHE A 107 17.04 -3.45 1.88
CA PHE A 107 17.07 -2.14 2.53
C PHE A 107 16.00 -1.96 3.63
N SER A 108 14.85 -2.63 3.49
CA SER A 108 13.72 -2.52 4.42
C SER A 108 13.78 -3.48 5.60
N THR A 109 14.60 -4.54 5.53
CA THR A 109 14.61 -5.63 6.53
C THR A 109 14.85 -5.12 7.96
N GLY A 110 15.93 -4.38 8.18
CA GLY A 110 16.26 -3.87 9.52
C GLY A 110 15.21 -2.93 10.10
N PHE A 111 14.58 -2.08 9.28
CA PHE A 111 13.52 -1.18 9.74
C PHE A 111 12.25 -1.93 10.15
N GLY A 112 11.90 -2.99 9.40
CA GLY A 112 10.76 -3.86 9.75
C GLY A 112 11.00 -4.61 11.06
N GLN A 113 12.21 -5.15 11.25
CA GLN A 113 12.59 -5.82 12.50
C GLN A 113 12.58 -4.86 13.71
N GLU A 114 13.08 -3.63 13.54
CA GLU A 114 13.02 -2.58 14.57
C GLU A 114 11.56 -2.26 14.95
N LEU A 115 10.66 -2.13 13.97
CA LEU A 115 9.24 -1.91 14.23
C LEU A 115 8.60 -3.08 14.99
N ILE A 116 8.81 -4.32 14.56
CA ILE A 116 8.27 -5.51 15.22
C ILE A 116 8.73 -5.56 16.68
N ALA A 117 10.03 -5.40 16.92
CA ALA A 117 10.62 -5.43 18.26
C ALA A 117 10.08 -4.29 19.14
N ALA A 118 9.85 -3.11 18.58
CA ALA A 118 9.27 -1.98 19.32
C ALA A 118 7.80 -2.23 19.71
N MET A 119 7.05 -2.98 18.91
CA MET A 119 5.64 -3.28 19.16
C MET A 119 5.41 -4.52 20.02
N GLU A 120 6.38 -5.45 20.10
CA GLU A 120 6.26 -6.71 20.86
C GLU A 120 5.82 -6.51 22.32
N PRO A 121 6.35 -5.55 23.11
CA PRO A 121 5.95 -5.34 24.50
C PRO A 121 4.48 -4.92 24.68
N MET A 122 3.82 -4.44 23.62
CA MET A 122 2.42 -4.03 23.68
C MET A 122 1.46 -5.22 23.70
N GLY A 123 1.91 -6.43 23.36
CA GLY A 123 1.10 -7.66 23.40
C GLY A 123 -0.06 -7.69 22.41
N ILE A 124 -0.04 -6.84 21.37
CA ILE A 124 -1.07 -6.81 20.33
C ILE A 124 -0.85 -8.00 19.38
N PRO A 125 -1.84 -8.88 19.16
CA PRO A 125 -1.71 -9.97 18.21
C PRO A 125 -1.76 -9.43 16.78
N ILE A 126 -0.60 -9.31 16.13
CA ILE A 126 -0.45 -8.76 14.77
C ILE A 126 0.08 -9.85 13.83
N GLN A 127 -0.59 -10.04 12.71
CA GLN A 127 -0.09 -10.80 11.57
C GLN A 127 0.72 -9.87 10.65
N TRP A 128 2.03 -9.88 10.86
CA TRP A 128 2.98 -9.16 10.00
C TRP A 128 3.09 -9.85 8.64
N TYR A 129 3.05 -9.08 7.55
CA TYR A 129 3.22 -9.63 6.20
C TYR A 129 3.94 -8.65 5.27
N HIS A 130 4.52 -9.19 4.20
CA HIS A 130 5.08 -8.42 3.10
C HIS A 130 4.17 -8.49 1.88
N PRO A 131 4.05 -7.41 1.09
CA PRO A 131 3.21 -7.40 -0.11
C PRO A 131 3.83 -8.16 -1.30
N ARG A 132 5.16 -8.26 -1.36
CA ARG A 132 5.89 -8.87 -2.49
C ARG A 132 5.40 -10.29 -2.83
N PRO A 133 5.26 -11.23 -1.87
CA PRO A 133 4.71 -12.56 -2.16
C PRO A 133 3.32 -12.52 -2.79
N LEU A 134 2.43 -11.62 -2.35
CA LEU A 134 1.07 -11.50 -2.89
C LEU A 134 1.08 -11.11 -4.37
N TYR A 135 1.98 -10.20 -4.74
CA TYR A 135 2.21 -9.82 -6.12
C TYR A 135 2.81 -10.97 -6.95
N ALA A 136 3.86 -11.62 -6.44
CA ALA A 136 4.56 -12.70 -7.13
C ALA A 136 3.69 -13.96 -7.34
N GLU A 137 2.80 -14.25 -6.39
CA GLU A 137 1.82 -15.35 -6.46
C GLU A 137 0.61 -15.02 -7.35
N GLY A 138 0.55 -13.81 -7.91
CA GLY A 138 -0.50 -13.39 -8.82
C GLY A 138 -1.81 -12.97 -8.16
N LYS A 139 -1.85 -12.79 -6.83
CA LYS A 139 -3.07 -12.34 -6.12
C LYS A 139 -3.52 -10.94 -6.55
N PHE A 140 -2.59 -10.12 -7.04
CA PHE A 140 -2.88 -8.80 -7.59
C PHE A 140 -3.23 -8.81 -9.09
N ASN A 141 -3.15 -9.94 -9.79
CA ASN A 141 -3.31 -9.96 -11.25
C ASN A 141 -4.68 -9.45 -11.72
N GLU A 142 -5.75 -9.84 -11.02
CA GLU A 142 -7.11 -9.39 -11.36
C GLU A 142 -7.27 -7.88 -11.17
N VAL A 143 -6.88 -7.34 -10.02
CA VAL A 143 -6.98 -5.90 -9.74
C VAL A 143 -6.02 -5.07 -10.61
N ILE A 144 -4.87 -5.61 -11.03
CA ILE A 144 -4.01 -4.97 -12.04
C ILE A 144 -4.76 -4.83 -13.36
N LYS A 145 -5.41 -5.91 -13.83
CA LYS A 145 -6.22 -5.89 -15.06
C LYS A 145 -7.36 -4.88 -14.94
N GLU A 146 -8.12 -4.91 -13.84
CA GLU A 146 -9.21 -3.97 -13.58
C GLU A 146 -8.72 -2.51 -13.58
N ALA A 147 -7.56 -2.23 -12.99
CA ALA A 147 -6.98 -0.89 -12.98
C ALA A 147 -6.56 -0.42 -14.38
N LEU A 148 -5.99 -1.32 -15.20
CA LEU A 148 -5.61 -1.01 -16.58
C LEU A 148 -6.85 -0.75 -17.47
N GLU A 149 -7.89 -1.56 -17.32
CA GLU A 149 -9.16 -1.40 -18.05
C GLU A 149 -9.96 -0.18 -17.55
N GLY A 150 -9.89 0.10 -16.26
CA GLY A 150 -10.50 1.26 -15.59
C GLY A 150 -9.66 2.53 -15.60
N ALA A 151 -8.55 2.56 -16.34
CA ALA A 151 -7.57 3.65 -16.30
C ALA A 151 -8.21 5.03 -16.53
N LYS A 152 -9.18 5.13 -17.45
CA LYS A 152 -9.92 6.38 -17.70
C LYS A 152 -10.63 6.87 -16.44
N ARG A 153 -11.39 6.01 -15.76
CA ARG A 153 -12.12 6.37 -14.53
C ARG A 153 -11.15 6.76 -13.42
N ILE A 154 -10.03 6.05 -13.29
CA ILE A 154 -8.99 6.40 -12.30
C ILE A 154 -8.43 7.81 -12.56
N ARG A 155 -8.16 8.19 -13.83
CA ARG A 155 -7.72 9.55 -14.17
C ARG A 155 -8.77 10.60 -13.82
N GLU A 156 -10.04 10.33 -14.09
CA GLU A 156 -11.15 11.21 -13.71
C GLU A 156 -11.22 11.41 -12.19
N ILE A 157 -11.14 10.33 -11.40
CA ILE A 157 -11.13 10.41 -9.93
C ILE A 157 -9.95 11.26 -9.41
N TYR A 158 -8.75 11.07 -9.97
CA TYR A 158 -7.58 11.87 -9.58
C TYR A 158 -7.80 13.37 -9.83
N LEU A 159 -8.43 13.71 -10.97
CA LEU A 159 -8.76 15.09 -11.32
C LEU A 159 -9.88 15.66 -10.42
N GLU A 160 -10.97 14.90 -10.23
CA GLU A 160 -12.13 15.28 -9.42
C GLU A 160 -11.76 15.55 -7.96
N VAL A 161 -10.96 14.66 -7.35
CA VAL A 161 -10.67 14.69 -5.91
C VAL A 161 -9.49 15.60 -5.60
N SER A 162 -8.36 15.41 -6.29
CA SER A 162 -7.10 16.09 -5.95
C SER A 162 -6.70 17.20 -6.93
N GLY A 163 -7.48 17.46 -7.97
CA GLY A 163 -7.08 18.33 -9.09
C GLY A 163 -5.91 17.77 -9.90
N GLY A 164 -5.53 16.50 -9.65
CA GLY A 164 -4.31 15.89 -10.16
C GLY A 164 -4.50 15.30 -11.55
N GLY A 165 -4.56 16.15 -12.57
CA GLY A 165 -4.70 15.71 -13.96
C GLY A 165 -3.63 14.71 -14.37
N LYS A 166 -4.04 13.63 -15.04
CA LYS A 166 -3.17 12.65 -15.68
C LYS A 166 -3.40 12.70 -17.19
N PRO A 167 -2.36 12.58 -18.03
CA PRO A 167 -2.54 12.57 -19.47
C PRO A 167 -3.30 11.32 -19.92
N ASP A 168 -3.96 11.38 -21.08
CA ASP A 168 -4.81 10.29 -21.58
C ASP A 168 -4.05 8.98 -21.81
N ASP A 169 -2.76 9.08 -22.12
CA ASP A 169 -1.85 7.96 -22.31
C ASP A 169 -1.25 7.42 -21.01
N TRP A 170 -1.68 7.90 -19.84
CA TRP A 170 -1.22 7.38 -18.55
C TRP A 170 -2.09 6.21 -18.09
N PHE A 171 -1.43 5.10 -17.78
CA PHE A 171 -2.03 3.96 -17.11
C PHE A 171 -1.58 3.90 -15.64
N PRO A 172 -2.45 3.47 -14.71
CA PRO A 172 -2.16 3.38 -13.29
C PRO A 172 -1.31 2.16 -12.94
N LEU A 173 -0.13 2.05 -13.54
CA LEU A 173 0.79 0.93 -13.31
C LEU A 173 2.24 1.35 -13.52
N ASN A 174 3.11 0.90 -12.62
CA ASN A 174 4.56 1.02 -12.74
C ASN A 174 5.15 -0.37 -12.94
N VAL A 175 5.81 -0.62 -14.06
CA VAL A 175 6.50 -1.89 -14.30
C VAL A 175 7.92 -1.84 -13.73
N ILE A 176 8.44 -2.98 -13.30
CA ILE A 176 9.87 -3.11 -12.97
C ILE A 176 10.61 -3.24 -14.30
N CYS A 177 11.41 -2.23 -14.67
CA CYS A 177 12.16 -2.24 -15.91
C CYS A 177 13.08 -3.47 -15.97
N PRO A 178 13.00 -4.32 -17.01
CA PRO A 178 13.78 -5.55 -17.11
C PRO A 178 15.28 -5.29 -17.32
N THR A 179 15.65 -4.07 -17.73
CA THR A 179 17.05 -3.68 -17.98
C THR A 179 17.74 -3.14 -16.73
N CYS A 180 17.10 -2.23 -15.98
CA CYS A 180 17.75 -1.56 -14.85
C CYS A 180 17.13 -1.88 -13.48
N GLY A 181 16.00 -2.61 -13.44
CA GLY A 181 15.29 -2.98 -12.22
C GLY A 181 14.53 -1.83 -11.55
N LYS A 182 14.52 -0.62 -12.14
CA LYS A 182 13.79 0.53 -11.60
C LYS A 182 12.32 0.47 -12.02
N MET A 183 11.43 0.79 -11.09
CA MET A 183 10.01 1.02 -11.34
C MET A 183 9.59 2.49 -11.20
N GLY A 184 10.32 3.27 -10.39
CA GLY A 184 10.02 4.68 -10.15
C GLY A 184 10.11 5.59 -11.39
N THR A 185 10.80 5.11 -12.43
CA THR A 185 11.05 5.83 -13.68
C THR A 185 10.27 5.28 -14.87
N THR A 186 9.39 4.28 -14.65
CA THR A 186 8.61 3.69 -15.74
C THR A 186 7.27 4.38 -15.91
N LYS A 187 6.86 4.56 -17.17
CA LYS A 187 5.53 5.02 -17.55
C LYS A 187 4.92 3.99 -18.48
N VAL A 188 3.82 3.38 -18.07
CA VAL A 188 2.98 2.56 -18.95
C VAL A 188 2.16 3.48 -19.85
N THR A 189 2.22 3.22 -21.16
CA THR A 189 1.59 4.02 -22.22
C THR A 189 0.57 3.24 -23.06
N GLY A 190 0.47 1.93 -22.86
CA GLY A 190 -0.51 1.09 -23.56
C GLY A 190 -0.82 -0.21 -22.83
N TRP A 191 -2.00 -0.76 -23.11
CA TRP A 191 -2.48 -2.05 -22.63
C TRP A 191 -3.30 -2.71 -23.73
N ASP A 192 -2.93 -3.93 -24.13
CA ASP A 192 -3.60 -4.68 -25.21
C ASP A 192 -4.52 -5.81 -24.71
N GLY A 193 -4.69 -5.92 -23.39
CA GLY A 193 -5.42 -7.02 -22.74
C GLY A 193 -4.53 -8.16 -22.24
N LYS A 194 -3.24 -8.18 -22.62
CA LYS A 194 -2.26 -9.19 -22.21
C LYS A 194 -0.92 -8.60 -21.77
N GLU A 195 -0.40 -7.63 -22.50
CA GLU A 195 0.87 -6.95 -22.22
C GLU A 195 0.70 -5.44 -22.13
N VAL A 196 1.55 -4.82 -21.33
CA VAL A 196 1.67 -3.37 -21.23
C VAL A 196 2.84 -2.88 -22.07
N THR A 197 2.65 -1.79 -22.82
CA THR A 197 3.75 -1.03 -23.43
C THR A 197 4.20 0.05 -22.47
N PHE A 198 5.50 0.22 -22.30
CA PHE A 198 6.06 1.19 -21.36
C PHE A 198 7.41 1.76 -21.81
N GLU A 199 7.78 2.87 -21.17
CA GLU A 199 9.08 3.52 -21.29
C GLU A 199 9.70 3.69 -19.90
N CYS A 200 10.97 3.32 -19.73
CA CYS A 200 11.80 3.65 -18.57
C CYS A 200 12.51 4.98 -18.85
N LYS A 201 11.83 6.06 -18.51
CA LYS A 201 12.19 7.42 -18.90
C LYS A 201 13.43 7.93 -18.16
N GLU A 202 14.40 8.47 -18.89
CA GLU A 202 15.62 9.05 -18.30
C GLU A 202 15.27 10.16 -17.30
N LYS A 203 14.37 11.08 -17.67
CA LYS A 203 13.89 12.16 -16.81
C LYS A 203 12.38 12.10 -16.66
N TYR A 204 11.92 11.55 -15.54
CA TYR A 204 10.49 11.41 -15.24
C TYR A 204 10.14 11.80 -13.80
N VAL A 205 11.05 11.51 -12.88
CA VAL A 205 10.99 11.97 -11.49
C VAL A 205 12.32 12.65 -11.15
N GLU A 206 12.28 13.61 -10.24
CA GLU A 206 13.48 14.38 -9.85
C GLU A 206 14.51 13.55 -9.08
N TRP A 207 14.08 12.43 -8.50
CA TRP A 207 14.86 11.63 -7.54
C TRP A 207 15.46 10.35 -8.14
N ALA A 208 15.18 10.02 -9.41
CA ALA A 208 15.77 8.87 -10.08
C ALA A 208 15.85 9.05 -11.60
N GLU A 209 16.90 8.49 -12.20
CA GLU A 209 17.12 8.47 -13.65
C GLU A 209 16.82 7.08 -14.23
N GLY A 210 15.97 7.03 -15.26
CA GLY A 210 15.68 5.82 -16.03
C GLY A 210 16.77 5.48 -17.04
N CYS A 211 16.64 4.35 -17.73
CA CYS A 211 17.66 3.85 -18.67
C CYS A 211 17.32 4.04 -20.15
N GLY A 212 16.19 4.69 -20.47
CA GLY A 212 15.72 4.90 -21.84
C GLY A 212 15.07 3.67 -22.49
N TYR A 213 15.00 2.52 -21.80
CA TYR A 213 14.41 1.30 -22.35
C TYR A 213 12.92 1.48 -22.66
N THR A 214 12.51 1.07 -23.86
CA THR A 214 11.11 0.97 -24.29
C THR A 214 10.79 -0.46 -24.67
N GLY A 215 9.63 -0.96 -24.28
CA GLY A 215 9.21 -2.30 -24.67
C GLY A 215 7.80 -2.64 -24.23
N SER A 216 7.44 -3.91 -24.45
CA SER A 216 6.21 -4.50 -23.94
C SER A 216 6.52 -5.70 -23.07
N MET A 217 5.71 -5.93 -22.04
CA MET A 217 5.81 -7.10 -21.18
C MET A 217 4.48 -7.41 -20.48
N SER A 218 4.32 -8.66 -20.05
CA SER A 218 3.26 -8.99 -19.08
C SER A 218 3.49 -8.25 -17.76
N PRO A 219 2.47 -7.56 -17.21
CA PRO A 219 2.55 -6.85 -15.92
C PRO A 219 2.36 -7.76 -14.70
N PHE A 220 1.97 -9.02 -14.91
CA PHE A 220 1.52 -9.93 -13.87
C PHE A 220 2.66 -10.59 -13.10
N ASP A 221 2.30 -11.27 -12.01
CA ASP A 221 3.19 -12.15 -11.24
C ASP A 221 4.44 -11.41 -10.68
N GLY A 222 4.19 -10.23 -10.10
CA GLY A 222 5.21 -9.43 -9.42
C GLY A 222 6.13 -8.60 -10.33
N LYS A 223 5.78 -8.47 -11.62
CA LYS A 223 6.56 -7.66 -12.58
C LYS A 223 6.18 -6.18 -12.60
N ALA A 224 5.08 -5.82 -11.95
CA ALA A 224 4.59 -4.46 -11.87
C ALA A 224 3.87 -4.23 -10.54
N LYS A 225 3.67 -2.95 -10.21
CA LYS A 225 2.93 -2.52 -9.03
C LYS A 225 2.07 -1.31 -9.33
N LEU A 226 0.90 -1.29 -8.70
CA LEU A 226 -0.05 -0.18 -8.79
C LEU A 226 0.51 1.06 -8.07
N PRO A 227 0.27 2.29 -8.58
CA PRO A 227 0.53 3.52 -7.85
C PRO A 227 -0.22 3.49 -6.51
N TRP A 228 0.42 3.97 -5.43
CA TRP A 228 -0.02 3.71 -4.06
C TRP A 228 -1.49 4.03 -3.75
N LYS A 229 -2.10 5.10 -4.28
CA LYS A 229 -3.54 5.38 -4.04
C LYS A 229 -4.46 4.34 -4.71
N VAL A 230 -4.04 3.82 -5.86
CA VAL A 230 -4.74 2.75 -6.58
C VAL A 230 -4.48 1.41 -5.88
N GLU A 231 -3.23 1.17 -5.47
CA GLU A 231 -2.85 -0.02 -4.72
C GLU A 231 -3.60 -0.13 -3.39
N TRP A 232 -3.80 0.98 -2.67
CA TRP A 232 -4.52 0.97 -1.40
C TRP A 232 -5.94 0.42 -1.55
N ALA A 233 -6.67 0.89 -2.57
CA ALA A 233 -7.98 0.36 -2.92
C ALA A 233 -7.93 -1.12 -3.37
N ALA A 234 -6.90 -1.49 -4.12
CA ALA A 234 -6.71 -2.87 -4.58
C ALA A 234 -6.44 -3.83 -3.41
N LYS A 235 -5.65 -3.41 -2.42
CA LYS A 235 -5.34 -4.16 -1.20
C LYS A 235 -6.61 -4.49 -0.41
N TRP A 236 -7.58 -3.57 -0.35
CA TRP A 236 -8.86 -3.85 0.30
C TRP A 236 -9.58 -5.04 -0.31
N LYS A 237 -9.65 -5.09 -1.65
CA LYS A 237 -10.26 -6.22 -2.36
C LYS A 237 -9.45 -7.50 -2.25
N VAL A 238 -8.13 -7.43 -2.48
CA VAL A 238 -7.24 -8.61 -2.51
C VAL A 238 -7.18 -9.32 -1.15
N LEU A 239 -7.21 -8.55 -0.06
CA LEU A 239 -7.11 -9.07 1.30
C LEU A 239 -8.46 -9.22 2.01
N GLY A 240 -9.55 -8.77 1.40
CA GLY A 240 -10.87 -8.77 2.05
C GLY A 240 -10.91 -7.86 3.28
N VAL A 241 -10.31 -6.67 3.20
CA VAL A 241 -10.23 -5.75 4.35
C VAL A 241 -11.62 -5.22 4.69
N ASP A 242 -11.99 -5.32 5.97
CA ASP A 242 -13.24 -4.80 6.52
C ASP A 242 -13.01 -3.48 7.25
N ILE A 243 -11.89 -3.35 7.96
CA ILE A 243 -11.61 -2.22 8.83
C ILE A 243 -10.18 -1.73 8.55
N GLU A 244 -10.05 -0.45 8.21
CA GLU A 244 -8.77 0.19 8.03
C GLU A 244 -8.88 1.69 8.30
N GLY A 245 -7.94 2.18 9.10
CA GLY A 245 -7.81 3.58 9.47
C GLY A 245 -6.55 4.17 8.84
N ALA A 246 -6.33 5.46 9.05
CA ALA A 246 -5.17 6.14 8.53
C ALA A 246 -4.85 7.42 9.32
N GLY A 247 -3.66 7.97 9.09
CA GLY A 247 -3.29 9.29 9.58
C GLY A 247 -4.11 10.40 8.92
N LYS A 248 -4.34 11.49 9.66
CA LYS A 248 -5.11 12.66 9.21
C LYS A 248 -4.68 13.24 7.86
N ASP A 249 -3.40 13.14 7.52
CA ASP A 249 -2.87 13.57 6.22
C ASP A 249 -3.58 12.89 5.03
N HIS A 250 -4.07 11.66 5.22
CA HIS A 250 -4.82 10.93 4.20
C HIS A 250 -6.29 11.36 4.08
N TYR A 251 -6.84 12.05 5.08
CA TYR A 251 -8.24 12.52 5.17
C TYR A 251 -8.43 14.00 4.87
N ALA A 252 -7.36 14.73 4.58
CA ALA A 252 -7.48 16.09 4.09
C ALA A 252 -8.37 16.13 2.84
N SER A 253 -9.00 17.28 2.56
CA SER A 253 -9.77 17.47 1.31
C SER A 253 -8.87 17.17 0.11
N GLY A 254 -9.32 16.30 -0.80
CA GLY A 254 -8.49 15.82 -1.91
C GLY A 254 -7.45 14.77 -1.52
N GLY A 255 -7.57 14.23 -0.30
CA GLY A 255 -6.69 13.26 0.31
C GLY A 255 -6.74 11.90 -0.37
N SER A 256 -5.77 11.05 -0.03
CA SER A 256 -5.64 9.72 -0.63
C SER A 256 -6.74 8.76 -0.23
N ARG A 257 -7.34 8.89 0.96
CA ARG A 257 -8.42 8.01 1.40
C ARG A 257 -9.64 8.16 0.50
N GLU A 258 -9.99 9.40 0.13
CA GLU A 258 -11.12 9.68 -0.77
C GLU A 258 -10.88 9.14 -2.18
N VAL A 259 -9.66 9.33 -2.73
CA VAL A 259 -9.26 8.75 -4.02
C VAL A 259 -9.39 7.22 -3.99
N ALA A 260 -8.81 6.57 -2.98
CA ALA A 260 -8.86 5.12 -2.86
C ALA A 260 -10.31 4.61 -2.67
N ALA A 261 -11.14 5.32 -1.90
CA ALA A 261 -12.55 4.99 -1.69
C ALA A 261 -13.35 4.98 -3.00
N LEU A 262 -13.16 5.99 -3.85
CA LEU A 262 -13.81 6.04 -5.17
C LEU A 262 -13.28 4.98 -6.12
N ILE A 263 -11.96 4.73 -6.15
CA ILE A 263 -11.38 3.66 -6.98
C ILE A 263 -11.93 2.29 -6.56
N SER A 264 -12.00 2.02 -5.25
CA SER A 264 -12.55 0.77 -4.72
C SER A 264 -13.97 0.52 -5.20
N LYS A 265 -14.82 1.54 -5.14
CA LYS A 265 -16.23 1.45 -5.57
C LYS A 265 -16.37 1.37 -7.08
N ASP A 266 -15.76 2.30 -7.81
CA ASP A 266 -16.05 2.55 -9.21
C ASP A 266 -15.26 1.63 -10.15
N VAL A 267 -14.11 1.10 -9.71
CA VAL A 267 -13.20 0.30 -10.54
C VAL A 267 -13.11 -1.13 -10.04
N PHE A 268 -12.86 -1.32 -8.75
CA PHE A 268 -12.67 -2.65 -8.18
C PHE A 268 -13.97 -3.32 -7.71
N ASN A 269 -15.08 -2.57 -7.67
CA ASN A 269 -16.38 -3.02 -7.19
C ASN A 269 -16.32 -3.65 -5.77
N TYR A 270 -15.51 -3.06 -4.89
CA TYR A 270 -15.31 -3.52 -3.52
C TYR A 270 -15.78 -2.47 -2.50
N PRO A 271 -16.49 -2.87 -1.42
CA PRO A 271 -16.91 -1.95 -0.36
C PRO A 271 -15.72 -1.24 0.30
N VAL A 272 -15.86 0.05 0.61
CA VAL A 272 -14.81 0.80 1.29
C VAL A 272 -14.74 0.35 2.75
N PRO A 273 -13.59 -0.08 3.29
CA PRO A 273 -13.47 -0.50 4.70
C PRO A 273 -14.01 0.52 5.69
N PHE A 274 -14.52 0.05 6.84
CA PHE A 274 -14.84 0.90 7.99
C PHE A 274 -13.61 1.66 8.43
N ASP A 275 -13.83 2.94 8.72
CA ASP A 275 -12.78 3.93 8.80
C ASP A 275 -12.49 4.33 10.25
N ILE A 276 -11.21 4.46 10.59
CA ILE A 276 -10.76 4.87 11.93
C ILE A 276 -9.68 5.97 11.76
N PRO A 277 -10.07 7.22 11.48
CA PRO A 277 -9.11 8.30 11.27
C PRO A 277 -8.41 8.68 12.58
N TYR A 278 -7.11 8.97 12.51
CA TYR A 278 -6.33 9.37 13.69
C TYR A 278 -5.40 10.56 13.47
N GLU A 279 -5.22 11.34 14.54
CA GLU A 279 -4.38 12.55 14.57
C GLU A 279 -2.87 12.22 14.67
N PHE A 280 -2.03 13.23 14.49
CA PHE A 280 -0.60 13.11 14.76
C PHE A 280 -0.28 12.95 16.25
N PHE A 281 0.88 12.38 16.56
CA PHE A 281 1.53 12.61 17.86
C PHE A 281 2.32 13.91 17.76
N ASN A 282 2.13 14.81 18.72
CA ASN A 282 2.93 16.02 18.88
C ASN A 282 4.16 15.73 19.74
#